data_AF-A0A438N324-F1
#
_entry.id   AF-A0A438N324-F1
#
_cell.length_a   1.000
_cell.length_b   1.000
_cell.length_c   1.000
_cell.angle_alpha   90.00
_cell.angle_beta   90.00
_cell.angle_gamma   90.00
#
_symmetry.space_group_name_H-M   'P 1'
#
loop_
_entity.id
_entity.type
_entity.pdbx_description
1 polymer ?
#
loop_
_entity_poly.entity_id
_entity_poly.type
_entity_poly.pdbx_seq_one_letter_code
_entity_poly.pdbx_strand_id
1 'polypeptide(L)'
;MAPTVINIQGSATLRSPAERAVLTLEVASWGKEQKVASNEVVYTVTQLQTRLDESCPRLSNGDISPEAPISFYSIASLSTSYGDEMDKDGISTGQKVYRANTTIEIHFRDFLLLGKMVVYFSDINFVSLQCITWKLTDQIQAALEEQARTDALRHAIQRANNYAEVIGRTRVTPVKIQDSQQHLFFEGRVMQAAYRKTSSESFGIGIGIDFEPQVMEVKANLEVEFHAE
;
A
#
# COMPACT_ATOMS: atom_id res chain seq x y z
N MET A 1 38.52 36.66 3.48
CA MET A 1 37.14 36.99 3.87
C MET A 1 36.57 35.82 4.65
N ALA A 2 35.67 36.06 5.60
CA ALA A 2 34.96 34.96 6.26
C ALA A 2 34.09 34.20 5.22
N PRO A 3 33.96 32.87 5.34
CA PRO A 3 33.07 32.10 4.48
C PRO A 3 31.61 32.52 4.72
N THR A 4 30.82 32.57 3.64
CA THR A 4 29.38 32.80 3.73
C THR A 4 28.69 31.46 3.96
N VAL A 5 27.88 31.35 5.02
CA VAL A 5 27.11 30.13 5.32
C VAL A 5 25.83 30.12 4.48
N ILE A 6 25.57 29.01 3.77
CA ILE A 6 24.37 28.78 2.97
C ILE A 6 23.68 27.52 3.51
N ASN A 7 22.46 27.65 4.02
CA ASN A 7 21.63 26.54 4.46
C ASN A 7 20.56 26.22 3.41
N ILE A 8 20.58 24.99 2.91
CA ILE A 8 19.65 24.53 1.87
C ILE A 8 18.97 23.25 2.30
N GLN A 9 17.64 23.25 2.21
CA GLN A 9 16.88 22.01 2.16
C GLN A 9 16.89 21.46 0.73
N GLY A 10 17.61 20.36 0.54
CA GLY A 10 17.54 19.52 -0.64
C GLY A 10 16.29 18.66 -0.60
N SER A 11 15.69 18.47 -1.77
CA SER A 11 14.51 17.62 -1.94
C SER A 11 14.56 16.88 -3.26
N ALA A 12 14.03 15.67 -3.28
CA ALA A 12 13.80 14.90 -4.50
C ALA A 12 12.50 14.10 -4.38
N THR A 13 11.89 13.85 -5.53
CA THR A 13 10.67 13.04 -5.65
C THR A 13 10.85 12.09 -6.81
N LEU A 14 10.74 10.80 -6.53
CA LEU A 14 10.77 9.73 -7.52
C LEU A 14 9.38 9.11 -7.64
N ARG A 15 9.08 8.61 -8.83
CA ARG A 15 7.80 7.98 -9.17
C ARG A 15 8.07 6.59 -9.71
N SER A 16 7.34 5.60 -9.20
CA SER A 16 7.37 4.23 -9.70
C SER A 16 5.96 3.67 -9.73
N PRO A 17 5.56 2.84 -10.70
CA PRO A 17 4.33 2.07 -10.57
C PRO A 17 4.41 1.12 -9.36
N ALA A 18 3.26 0.85 -8.74
CA ALA A 18 3.14 -0.17 -7.71
C ALA A 18 3.43 -1.56 -8.28
N GLU A 19 4.09 -2.38 -7.47
CA GLU A 19 4.45 -3.76 -7.85
C GLU A 19 3.53 -4.79 -7.21
N ARG A 20 2.83 -4.40 -6.14
CA ARG A 20 1.92 -5.25 -5.39
C ARG A 20 0.64 -4.48 -5.06
N ALA A 21 -0.46 -5.23 -5.00
CA ALA A 21 -1.73 -4.74 -4.49
C ALA A 21 -2.12 -5.60 -3.28
N VAL A 22 -2.53 -4.96 -2.20
CA VAL A 22 -3.03 -5.62 -0.98
C VAL A 22 -4.52 -5.39 -0.91
N LEU A 23 -5.29 -6.46 -1.07
CA LEU A 23 -6.73 -6.44 -0.87
C LEU A 23 -7.02 -6.82 0.59
N THR A 24 -7.72 -5.95 1.29
CA THR A 24 -8.22 -6.23 2.65
C THR A 24 -9.68 -6.62 2.57
N LEU A 25 -10.00 -7.81 3.07
CA LEU A 25 -11.35 -8.35 3.20
C LEU A 25 -11.71 -8.42 4.68
N GLU A 26 -12.97 -8.16 5.00
CA GLU A 26 -13.56 -8.56 6.28
C GLU A 26 -14.55 -9.69 6.03
N VAL A 27 -14.44 -10.77 6.80
CA VAL A 27 -15.47 -11.80 6.87
C VAL A 27 -16.19 -11.62 8.19
N ALA A 28 -17.47 -11.28 8.17
CA ALA A 28 -18.26 -10.99 9.37
C ALA A 28 -19.66 -11.60 9.31
N SER A 29 -20.09 -12.19 10.42
CA SER A 29 -21.46 -12.64 10.62
C SER A 29 -22.05 -12.12 11.93
N TRP A 30 -23.37 -11.99 11.96
CA TRP A 30 -24.16 -11.61 13.12
C TRP A 30 -25.21 -12.66 13.41
N GLY A 31 -25.44 -12.96 14.69
CA GLY A 31 -26.43 -13.94 15.09
C GLY A 31 -26.91 -13.77 16.52
N LYS A 32 -28.02 -14.43 16.83
CA LYS A 32 -28.58 -14.49 18.20
C LYS A 32 -27.76 -15.41 19.12
N GLU A 33 -26.92 -16.27 18.53
CA GLU A 33 -26.01 -17.17 19.23
C GLU A 33 -24.57 -16.93 18.76
N GLN A 34 -23.65 -16.73 19.70
CA GLN A 34 -22.22 -16.52 19.40
C GLN A 34 -21.63 -17.66 18.57
N LYS A 35 -21.99 -18.91 18.89
CA LYS A 35 -21.46 -20.10 18.22
C LYS A 35 -21.86 -20.15 16.75
N VAL A 36 -23.08 -19.74 16.42
CA VAL A 36 -23.57 -19.73 15.03
C VAL A 36 -22.80 -18.69 14.22
N ALA A 37 -22.71 -17.45 14.70
CA ALA A 37 -21.98 -16.38 14.03
C ALA A 37 -20.50 -16.75 13.81
N SER A 38 -19.83 -17.31 14.82
CA SER A 38 -18.44 -17.78 14.69
C SER A 38 -18.28 -18.90 13.67
N ASN A 39 -19.18 -19.88 13.65
CA ASN A 39 -19.11 -21.01 12.73
C ASN A 39 -19.28 -20.57 11.27
N GLU A 40 -20.16 -19.60 10.99
CA GLU A 40 -20.37 -19.06 9.64
C GLU A 40 -19.11 -18.34 9.13
N VAL A 41 -18.46 -17.55 9.99
CA VAL A 41 -17.18 -16.91 9.65
C VAL A 41 -16.10 -17.94 9.39
N VAL A 42 -15.93 -18.93 10.26
CA VAL A 42 -14.92 -19.99 10.09
C VAL A 42 -15.16 -20.78 8.81
N TYR A 43 -16.41 -21.17 8.54
CA TYR A 43 -16.78 -21.89 7.33
C TYR A 43 -16.43 -21.10 6.06
N THR A 44 -16.82 -19.82 6.03
CA THR A 44 -16.53 -18.92 4.90
C THR A 44 -15.03 -18.75 4.70
N VAL A 45 -14.27 -18.54 5.79
CA VAL A 45 -12.81 -18.39 5.73
C VAL A 45 -12.14 -19.66 5.20
N THR A 46 -12.56 -20.85 5.61
CA THR A 46 -11.99 -22.11 5.11
C THR A 46 -12.26 -22.30 3.61
N GLN A 47 -13.43 -21.91 3.12
CA GLN A 47 -13.72 -21.91 1.68
C GLN A 47 -12.82 -20.93 0.92
N LEU A 48 -12.65 -19.71 1.45
CA LEU A 48 -11.76 -18.71 0.86
C LEU A 48 -10.30 -19.17 0.87
N GLN A 49 -9.82 -19.77 1.96
CA GLN A 49 -8.47 -20.32 2.06
C GLN A 49 -8.20 -21.34 0.96
N THR A 50 -9.11 -22.29 0.75
CA THR A 50 -8.98 -23.30 -0.31
C THR A 50 -8.80 -22.65 -1.68
N ARG A 51 -9.58 -21.61 -1.98
CA ARG A 51 -9.49 -20.87 -3.25
C ARG A 51 -8.21 -20.04 -3.35
N LEU A 52 -7.75 -19.45 -2.25
CA LEU A 52 -6.51 -18.67 -2.21
C LEU A 52 -5.28 -19.56 -2.38
N ASP A 53 -5.28 -20.77 -1.81
CA ASP A 53 -4.22 -21.77 -1.94
C ASP A 53 -4.01 -22.19 -3.39
N GLU A 54 -5.08 -22.32 -4.19
CA GLU A 54 -4.98 -22.57 -5.65
C GLU A 54 -4.20 -21.47 -6.39
N SER A 55 -4.23 -20.24 -5.87
CA SER A 55 -3.56 -19.06 -6.45
C SER A 55 -2.21 -18.75 -5.77
N CYS A 56 -1.80 -19.58 -4.80
CA CYS A 56 -0.54 -19.46 -4.04
C CYS A 56 0.30 -20.75 -4.16
N PRO A 57 0.68 -21.22 -5.36
CA PRO A 57 1.48 -22.44 -5.49
C PRO A 57 2.79 -22.32 -4.70
N ARG A 58 3.09 -23.37 -3.92
CA ARG A 58 4.31 -23.47 -3.13
C ARG A 58 5.34 -24.33 -3.84
N LEU A 59 6.60 -23.95 -3.70
CA LEU A 59 7.76 -24.71 -4.11
C LEU A 59 7.97 -25.92 -3.17
N SER A 60 8.82 -26.85 -3.58
CA SER A 60 9.15 -28.05 -2.80
C SER A 60 9.78 -27.76 -1.43
N ASN A 61 10.37 -26.57 -1.25
CA ASN A 61 10.94 -26.10 0.01
C ASN A 61 9.91 -25.46 0.95
N GLY A 62 8.64 -25.34 0.54
CA GLY A 62 7.55 -24.73 1.30
C GLY A 62 7.34 -23.24 1.05
N ASP A 63 8.27 -22.57 0.37
CA ASP A 63 8.14 -21.16 0.00
C ASP A 63 7.09 -20.96 -1.09
N ILE A 64 6.48 -19.78 -1.12
CA ILE A 64 5.54 -19.44 -2.19
C ILE A 64 6.33 -19.16 -3.47
N SER A 65 5.89 -19.74 -4.58
CA SER A 65 6.54 -19.56 -5.87
C SER A 65 6.67 -18.06 -6.22
N PRO A 66 7.82 -17.61 -6.74
CA PRO A 66 7.97 -16.23 -7.22
C PRO A 66 7.01 -15.90 -8.37
N GLU A 67 6.58 -16.91 -9.12
CA GLU A 67 5.61 -16.79 -10.22
C GLU A 67 4.14 -16.91 -9.74
N ALA A 68 3.91 -17.16 -8.45
CA ALA A 68 2.55 -17.24 -7.91
C ALA A 68 1.83 -15.88 -8.10
N PRO A 69 0.60 -15.87 -8.64
CA PRO A 69 -0.21 -14.66 -8.79
C PRO A 69 -0.45 -13.92 -7.47
N ILE A 70 -0.54 -14.65 -6.36
CA ILE A 70 -0.60 -14.12 -5.00
C ILE A 70 0.75 -14.41 -4.32
N SER A 71 1.38 -13.37 -3.78
CA SER A 71 2.67 -13.51 -3.09
C SER A 71 2.55 -14.14 -1.72
N PHE A 72 1.49 -13.82 -1.00
CA PHE A 72 1.04 -14.45 0.25
C PHE A 72 -0.31 -13.87 0.65
N TYR A 73 -0.97 -14.50 1.60
CA TYR A 73 -2.11 -13.93 2.30
C TYR A 73 -1.99 -14.21 3.79
N SER A 74 -2.63 -13.37 4.61
CA SER A 74 -2.69 -13.52 6.06
C SER A 74 -4.14 -13.43 6.51
N ILE A 75 -4.46 -14.13 7.60
CA ILE A 75 -5.79 -14.14 8.20
C ILE A 75 -5.61 -13.79 9.67
N ALA A 76 -6.32 -12.76 10.11
CA ALA A 76 -6.31 -12.31 11.49
C ALA A 76 -7.02 -13.33 12.41
N SER A 77 -6.77 -13.24 13.71
CA SER A 77 -7.49 -14.03 14.69
C SER A 77 -8.99 -13.75 14.64
N LEU A 78 -9.82 -14.78 14.81
CA LEU A 78 -11.27 -14.61 14.97
C LEU A 78 -11.56 -13.72 16.18
N SER A 79 -12.28 -12.63 15.96
CA SER A 79 -12.78 -11.76 17.03
C SER A 79 -14.28 -11.96 17.18
N THR A 80 -14.75 -11.99 18.43
CA THR A 80 -16.18 -12.06 18.75
C THR A 80 -16.55 -10.95 19.71
N SER A 81 -17.59 -10.21 19.37
CA SER A 81 -18.18 -9.18 20.21
C SER A 81 -19.69 -9.39 20.31
N TYR A 82 -20.32 -8.70 21.26
CA TYR A 82 -21.78 -8.66 21.35
C TYR A 82 -22.24 -7.25 21.70
N GLY A 83 -23.47 -6.96 21.34
CA GLY A 83 -24.18 -5.76 21.75
C GLY A 83 -25.67 -6.06 21.87
N ASP A 84 -26.43 -5.11 22.36
CA ASP A 84 -27.89 -5.22 22.35
C ASP A 84 -28.42 -4.82 20.96
N GLU A 85 -29.43 -5.54 20.49
CA GLU A 85 -30.22 -5.19 19.32
C GLU A 85 -30.95 -3.89 19.60
N MET A 86 -30.77 -2.92 18.70
CA MET A 86 -31.43 -1.64 18.76
C MET A 86 -32.71 -1.67 17.92
N ASP A 87 -33.78 -1.08 18.42
CA ASP A 87 -34.98 -0.83 17.62
C ASP A 87 -34.76 0.33 16.63
N LYS A 88 -35.81 0.68 15.87
CA LYS A 88 -35.76 1.76 14.88
C LYS A 88 -35.51 3.15 15.49
N ASP A 89 -35.79 3.31 16.78
CA ASP A 89 -35.64 4.55 17.54
C ASP A 89 -34.29 4.59 18.29
N GLY A 90 -33.43 3.56 18.11
CA GLY A 90 -32.12 3.45 18.74
C GLY A 90 -32.17 2.98 20.19
N ILE A 91 -33.32 2.46 20.65
CA ILE A 91 -33.52 1.97 22.00
C ILE A 91 -33.13 0.48 22.05
N SER A 92 -32.38 0.10 23.09
CA SER A 92 -32.03 -1.31 23.31
C SER A 92 -33.30 -2.14 23.54
N THR A 93 -33.47 -3.18 22.73
CA THR A 93 -34.55 -4.16 22.85
C THR A 93 -34.27 -5.20 23.96
N GLY A 94 -33.06 -5.18 24.55
CA GLY A 94 -32.58 -6.17 25.52
C GLY A 94 -32.21 -7.53 24.90
N GLN A 95 -32.40 -7.71 23.59
CA GLN A 95 -31.97 -8.90 22.87
C GLN A 95 -30.49 -8.80 22.48
N LYS A 96 -29.67 -9.79 22.87
CA LYS A 96 -28.25 -9.83 22.49
C LYS A 96 -28.05 -10.23 21.03
N VAL A 97 -27.20 -9.50 20.34
CA VAL A 97 -26.68 -9.83 19.01
C VAL A 97 -25.18 -10.00 19.11
N TYR A 98 -24.71 -11.15 18.70
CA TYR A 98 -23.30 -11.50 18.64
C TYR A 98 -22.78 -11.22 17.24
N ARG A 99 -21.59 -10.62 17.16
CA ARG A 99 -20.84 -10.42 15.93
C ARG A 99 -19.57 -11.25 16.01
N ALA A 100 -19.30 -12.03 14.98
CA ALA A 100 -17.99 -12.64 14.78
C ALA A 100 -17.38 -12.04 13.52
N ASN A 101 -16.08 -11.75 13.53
CA ASN A 101 -15.38 -11.32 12.33
C ASN A 101 -13.90 -11.74 12.31
N THR A 102 -13.34 -11.72 11.10
CA THR A 102 -11.89 -11.76 10.87
C THR A 102 -11.55 -10.93 9.64
N THR A 103 -10.29 -10.52 9.56
CA THR A 103 -9.75 -9.77 8.43
C THR A 103 -8.78 -10.65 7.66
N ILE A 104 -8.88 -10.64 6.33
CA ILE A 104 -7.95 -11.33 5.43
C ILE A 104 -7.23 -10.28 4.61
N GLU A 105 -5.90 -10.33 4.59
CA GLU A 105 -5.08 -9.50 3.71
C GLU A 105 -4.45 -10.38 2.63
N ILE A 106 -4.67 -10.03 1.36
CA ILE A 106 -4.20 -10.80 0.22
C ILE A 106 -3.26 -9.93 -0.61
N HIS A 107 -2.03 -10.38 -0.80
CA HIS A 107 -1.00 -9.65 -1.55
C HIS A 107 -0.90 -10.20 -2.98
N PHE A 108 -1.38 -9.44 -3.94
CA PHE A 108 -1.37 -9.77 -5.36
C PHE A 108 -0.12 -9.25 -6.06
N ARG A 109 0.46 -10.12 -6.91
CA ARG A 109 1.41 -9.76 -7.97
C ARG A 109 0.69 -9.58 -9.32
N ASP A 110 -0.38 -10.35 -9.55
CA ASP A 110 -1.19 -10.29 -10.77
C ASP A 110 -2.47 -9.45 -10.54
N PHE A 111 -2.53 -8.29 -11.19
CA PHE A 111 -3.67 -7.36 -11.07
C PHE A 111 -4.90 -7.79 -11.89
N LEU A 112 -4.71 -8.62 -12.93
CA LEU A 112 -5.84 -9.23 -13.64
C LEU A 112 -6.53 -10.26 -12.73
N LEU A 113 -5.75 -11.03 -11.97
CA LEU A 113 -6.30 -11.93 -10.96
C LEU A 113 -7.01 -11.16 -9.84
N LEU A 114 -6.44 -10.05 -9.36
CA LEU A 114 -7.11 -9.16 -8.40
C LEU A 114 -8.50 -8.76 -8.91
N GLY A 115 -8.59 -8.33 -10.17
CA GLY A 115 -9.85 -7.97 -10.83
C GLY A 115 -10.92 -9.06 -10.78
N LYS A 116 -10.52 -10.29 -11.10
CA LYS A 116 -11.41 -11.47 -11.05
C LYS A 116 -11.80 -11.84 -9.62
N MET A 117 -10.86 -11.76 -8.68
CA MET A 117 -11.08 -12.09 -7.28
C MET A 117 -12.01 -11.09 -6.60
N VAL A 118 -11.93 -9.80 -6.93
CA VAL A 118 -12.85 -8.78 -6.40
C VAL A 118 -14.30 -9.09 -6.77
N VAL A 119 -14.56 -9.44 -8.04
CA VAL A 119 -15.90 -9.85 -8.50
C VAL A 119 -16.34 -11.15 -7.81
N TYR A 120 -15.44 -12.12 -7.69
CA TYR A 120 -15.74 -13.37 -7.00
C TYR A 120 -16.11 -13.14 -5.52
N PHE A 121 -15.36 -12.30 -4.79
CA PHE A 121 -15.62 -12.03 -3.38
C PHE A 121 -16.90 -11.22 -3.16
N SER A 122 -17.32 -10.39 -4.11
CA SER A 122 -18.58 -9.63 -3.98
C SER A 122 -19.83 -10.52 -4.00
N ASP A 123 -19.73 -11.74 -4.53
CA ASP A 123 -20.86 -12.69 -4.60
C ASP A 123 -20.94 -13.61 -3.37
N ILE A 124 -19.98 -13.54 -2.45
CA ILE A 124 -19.91 -14.42 -1.27
C ILE A 124 -20.55 -13.75 -0.07
N ASN A 125 -21.53 -14.43 0.53
CA ASN A 125 -22.14 -13.97 1.77
C ASN A 125 -21.10 -13.79 2.89
N PHE A 126 -21.35 -12.83 3.77
CA PHE A 126 -20.48 -12.50 4.92
C PHE A 126 -19.13 -11.87 4.57
N VAL A 127 -18.79 -11.71 3.28
CA VAL A 127 -17.54 -11.08 2.83
C VAL A 127 -17.79 -9.62 2.48
N SER A 128 -16.96 -8.73 3.01
CA SER A 128 -16.94 -7.31 2.71
C SER A 128 -15.56 -6.89 2.21
N LEU A 129 -15.52 -6.27 1.03
CA LEU A 129 -14.33 -5.65 0.45
C LEU A 129 -14.05 -4.32 1.17
N GLN A 130 -12.93 -4.21 1.88
CA GLN A 130 -12.62 -3.01 2.66
C GLN A 130 -11.86 -1.98 1.84
N CYS A 131 -10.65 -2.32 1.41
CA CYS A 131 -9.80 -1.42 0.63
C CYS A 131 -8.75 -2.19 -0.17
N ILE A 132 -8.17 -1.48 -1.15
CA ILE A 132 -7.00 -1.92 -1.90
C ILE A 132 -5.86 -0.94 -1.60
N THR A 133 -4.74 -1.46 -1.13
CA THR A 133 -3.53 -0.68 -0.84
C THR A 133 -2.41 -1.07 -1.80
N TRP A 134 -1.72 -0.09 -2.37
CA TRP A 134 -0.64 -0.32 -3.33
C TRP A 134 0.71 -0.32 -2.62
N LYS A 135 1.58 -1.27 -2.99
CA LYS A 135 2.89 -1.47 -2.37
C LYS A 135 3.99 -1.66 -3.43
N LEU A 136 5.19 -1.18 -3.10
CA LEU A 136 6.43 -1.58 -3.77
C LEU A 136 6.99 -2.82 -3.07
N THR A 137 7.89 -3.53 -3.73
CA THR A 137 8.72 -4.52 -3.03
C THR A 137 9.74 -3.82 -2.15
N ASP A 138 10.12 -4.46 -1.03
CA ASP A 138 11.13 -3.89 -0.10
C ASP A 138 12.45 -3.56 -0.82
N GLN A 139 12.82 -4.37 -1.81
CA GLN A 139 14.02 -4.16 -2.63
C GLN A 139 13.94 -2.87 -3.45
N ILE A 140 12.85 -2.67 -4.20
CA ILE A 140 12.69 -1.48 -5.04
C ILE A 140 12.41 -0.25 -4.19
N GLN A 141 11.71 -0.40 -3.08
CA GLN A 141 11.54 0.66 -2.11
C GLN A 141 12.91 1.14 -1.59
N ALA A 142 13.76 0.24 -1.10
CA ALA A 142 15.08 0.61 -0.61
C ALA A 142 15.95 1.30 -1.68
N ALA A 143 15.91 0.79 -2.92
CA ALA A 143 16.64 1.38 -4.05
C ALA A 143 16.14 2.79 -4.40
N LEU A 144 14.83 3.01 -4.42
CA LEU A 144 14.24 4.32 -4.68
C LEU A 144 14.52 5.31 -3.54
N GLU A 145 14.48 4.85 -2.29
CA GLU A 145 14.83 5.70 -1.15
C GLU A 145 16.29 6.16 -1.21
N GLU A 146 17.23 5.28 -1.54
CA GLU A 146 18.64 5.62 -1.72
C GLU A 146 18.86 6.61 -2.88
N GLN A 147 18.21 6.35 -4.01
CA GLN A 147 18.27 7.25 -5.16
C GLN A 147 17.68 8.62 -4.82
N ALA A 148 16.53 8.68 -4.13
CA ALA A 148 15.89 9.93 -3.75
C ALA A 148 16.78 10.75 -2.80
N ARG A 149 17.44 10.11 -1.82
CA ARG A 149 18.42 10.81 -0.95
C ARG A 149 19.57 11.41 -1.75
N THR A 150 20.11 10.64 -2.69
CA THR A 150 21.23 11.10 -3.53
C THR A 150 20.81 12.28 -4.42
N ASP A 151 19.61 12.23 -4.99
CA ASP A 151 19.07 13.31 -5.82
C ASP A 151 18.75 14.56 -4.99
N ALA A 152 18.27 14.40 -3.76
CA ALA A 152 18.03 15.52 -2.86
C ALA A 152 19.35 16.23 -2.52
N LEU A 153 20.45 15.49 -2.36
CA LEU A 153 21.78 16.06 -2.10
C LEU A 153 22.31 16.81 -3.33
N ARG A 154 22.16 16.22 -4.52
CA ARG A 154 22.50 16.89 -5.79
C ARG A 154 21.71 18.21 -5.93
N HIS A 155 20.43 18.19 -5.61
CA HIS A 155 19.58 19.38 -5.63
C HIS A 155 20.07 20.45 -4.64
N ALA A 156 20.45 20.09 -3.42
CA ALA A 156 21.01 21.02 -2.45
C ALA A 156 22.33 21.65 -2.94
N ILE A 157 23.25 20.83 -3.47
CA ILE A 157 24.53 21.28 -4.02
C ILE A 157 24.32 22.26 -5.18
N GLN A 158 23.43 21.92 -6.12
CA GLN A 158 23.13 22.77 -7.27
C GLN A 158 22.60 24.13 -6.83
N ARG A 159 21.67 24.16 -5.86
CA ARG A 159 21.14 25.42 -5.31
C ARG A 159 22.21 26.23 -4.61
N ALA A 160 23.05 25.60 -3.79
CA ALA A 160 24.14 26.28 -3.08
C ALA A 160 25.15 26.90 -4.06
N ASN A 161 25.51 26.20 -5.14
CA ASN A 161 26.35 26.72 -6.21
C ASN A 161 25.71 27.93 -6.91
N ASN A 162 24.43 27.84 -7.27
CA ASN A 162 23.72 28.95 -7.90
C ASN A 162 23.67 30.18 -6.98
N TYR A 163 23.48 30.00 -5.67
CA TYR A 163 23.52 31.13 -4.73
C TYR A 163 24.91 31.71 -4.59
N ALA A 164 25.95 30.87 -4.49
CA ALA A 164 27.34 31.30 -4.39
C ALA A 164 27.77 32.13 -5.61
N GLU A 165 27.40 31.71 -6.81
CA GLU A 165 27.68 32.44 -8.06
C GLU A 165 27.10 33.87 -8.01
N VAL A 166 25.85 34.02 -7.55
CA VAL A 166 25.18 35.33 -7.43
C VAL A 166 25.88 36.26 -6.42
N ILE A 167 26.44 35.72 -5.35
CA ILE A 167 27.18 36.51 -4.34
C ILE A 167 28.68 36.63 -4.62
N GLY A 168 29.13 36.23 -5.81
CA GLY A 168 30.53 36.35 -6.25
C GLY A 168 31.50 35.39 -5.54
N ARG A 169 30.99 34.26 -5.04
CA ARG A 169 31.78 33.20 -4.41
C ARG A 169 32.02 32.08 -5.42
N THR A 170 33.22 31.50 -5.42
CA THR A 170 33.63 30.53 -6.45
C THR A 170 33.73 29.10 -5.92
N ARG A 171 33.89 28.95 -4.60
CA ARG A 171 34.06 27.65 -3.97
C ARG A 171 32.95 27.42 -2.97
N VAL A 172 32.17 26.36 -3.17
CA VAL A 172 31.14 25.90 -2.24
C VAL A 172 31.55 24.55 -1.67
N THR A 173 31.60 24.45 -0.34
CA THR A 173 31.98 23.22 0.36
C THR A 173 30.87 22.82 1.33
N PRO A 174 30.30 21.60 1.23
CA PRO A 174 29.35 21.11 2.22
C PRO A 174 30.07 20.88 3.56
N VAL A 175 29.50 21.38 4.65
CA VAL A 175 30.08 21.28 6.00
C VAL A 175 29.25 20.42 6.94
N LYS A 176 27.94 20.34 6.72
CA LYS A 176 27.03 19.53 7.53
C LYS A 176 25.90 19.00 6.67
N ILE A 177 25.61 17.71 6.79
CA ILE A 177 24.45 17.06 6.18
C ILE A 177 23.59 16.52 7.30
N GLN A 178 22.32 16.94 7.34
CA GLN A 178 21.31 16.45 8.26
C GLN A 178 20.30 15.63 7.47
N ASP A 179 20.51 14.32 7.50
CA ASP A 179 19.59 13.33 6.95
C ASP A 179 18.64 12.87 8.07
N SER A 180 17.39 13.33 8.02
CA SER A 180 16.36 12.91 8.96
C SER A 180 15.40 11.96 8.27
N GLN A 181 15.48 10.68 8.65
CA GLN A 181 14.65 9.56 8.18
C GLN A 181 13.13 9.85 8.24
N GLN A 182 12.71 10.84 9.05
CA GLN A 182 11.32 11.28 9.18
C GLN A 182 10.72 11.90 7.91
N HIS A 183 11.51 12.15 6.85
CA HIS A 183 11.05 12.78 5.62
C HIS A 183 10.82 11.83 4.44
N LEU A 184 10.91 10.51 4.66
CA LEU A 184 10.50 9.51 3.68
C LEU A 184 8.98 9.34 3.74
N PHE A 185 8.27 10.16 2.97
CA PHE A 185 6.81 10.08 2.88
C PHE A 185 6.40 9.29 1.66
N PHE A 186 5.66 8.22 1.91
CA PHE A 186 4.96 7.48 0.88
C PHE A 186 3.57 8.09 0.67
N GLU A 187 3.47 9.12 -0.18
CA GLU A 187 2.17 9.73 -0.53
C GLU A 187 1.60 9.07 -1.79
N GLY A 188 0.84 8.01 -1.58
CA GLY A 188 0.15 7.31 -2.66
C GLY A 188 -1.29 7.79 -2.84
N ARG A 189 -1.53 9.00 -3.37
CA ARG A 189 -2.68 9.33 -4.25
C ARG A 189 -2.27 10.45 -5.21
N VAL A 190 -1.58 10.11 -6.29
CA VAL A 190 -1.55 10.98 -7.48
C VAL A 190 -2.85 10.78 -8.23
N MET A 191 -3.55 11.87 -8.57
CA MET A 191 -4.68 11.82 -9.51
C MET A 191 -4.15 11.26 -10.84
N GLN A 192 -4.38 9.97 -11.08
CA GLN A 192 -4.16 9.38 -12.39
C GLN A 192 -5.28 9.91 -13.30
N ALA A 193 -4.91 10.74 -14.28
CA ALA A 193 -5.82 11.06 -15.37
C ALA A 193 -6.14 9.75 -16.09
N ALA A 194 -7.41 9.36 -16.08
CA ALA A 194 -7.87 8.14 -16.73
C ALA A 194 -7.44 8.17 -18.20
N TYR A 195 -6.41 7.39 -18.55
CA TYR A 195 -6.10 7.14 -19.95
C TYR A 195 -7.21 6.22 -20.45
N ARG A 196 -8.14 6.78 -21.22
CA ARG A 196 -9.18 6.01 -21.90
C ARG A 196 -8.50 5.14 -22.95
N LYS A 197 -7.99 3.97 -22.55
CA LYS A 197 -7.62 2.93 -23.51
C LYS A 197 -8.89 2.52 -24.22
N THR A 198 -8.95 2.81 -25.51
CA THR A 198 -9.89 2.20 -26.43
C THR A 198 -9.71 0.70 -26.28
N SER A 199 -10.74 0.01 -25.81
CA SER A 199 -10.79 -1.44 -25.66
C SER A 199 -10.32 -2.12 -26.94
N SER A 200 -9.17 -2.76 -26.92
CA SER A 200 -8.81 -3.73 -27.95
C SER A 200 -9.51 -5.04 -27.64
N GLU A 201 -10.36 -5.48 -28.56
CA GLU A 201 -11.14 -6.70 -28.46
C GLU A 201 -10.30 -7.96 -28.22
N SER A 202 -10.84 -8.79 -27.32
CA SER A 202 -10.83 -10.26 -27.33
C SER A 202 -9.55 -11.02 -26.96
N PHE A 203 -9.58 -11.67 -25.79
CA PHE A 203 -9.83 -13.11 -25.70
C PHE A 203 -10.23 -13.50 -24.25
N GLY A 204 -11.46 -14.00 -24.08
CA GLY A 204 -11.94 -14.64 -22.85
C GLY A 204 -13.05 -13.86 -22.13
N ILE A 205 -14.25 -14.45 -22.08
CA ILE A 205 -15.34 -14.02 -21.22
C ILE A 205 -14.80 -13.92 -19.78
N GLY A 206 -14.73 -12.72 -19.21
CA GLY A 206 -14.21 -12.51 -17.87
C GLY A 206 -14.80 -11.25 -17.27
N ILE A 207 -15.90 -11.40 -16.56
CA ILE A 207 -16.51 -10.36 -15.71
C ILE A 207 -15.47 -10.04 -14.63
N GLY A 208 -14.62 -9.04 -14.86
CA GLY A 208 -13.52 -8.67 -13.98
C GLY A 208 -13.24 -7.19 -14.08
N ILE A 209 -12.94 -6.55 -12.95
CA ILE A 209 -12.56 -5.14 -12.89
C ILE A 209 -11.08 -5.03 -13.27
N ASP A 210 -10.73 -4.20 -14.24
CA ASP A 210 -9.32 -3.95 -14.57
C ASP A 210 -8.72 -2.95 -13.58
N PHE A 211 -7.63 -3.35 -12.93
CA PHE A 211 -6.92 -2.53 -11.95
C PHE A 211 -5.57 -2.09 -12.53
N GLU A 212 -5.46 -0.79 -12.84
CA GLU A 212 -4.17 -0.22 -13.22
C GLU A 212 -3.32 0.05 -11.96
N PRO A 213 -2.05 -0.38 -11.93
CA PRO A 213 -1.17 -0.11 -10.80
C PRO A 213 -1.05 1.38 -10.52
N GLN A 214 -1.23 1.72 -9.25
CA GLN A 214 -1.10 3.11 -8.83
C GLN A 214 0.35 3.57 -8.94
N VAL A 215 0.57 4.81 -9.40
CA VAL A 215 1.89 5.44 -9.31
C VAL A 215 2.18 5.84 -7.86
N MET A 216 3.31 5.36 -7.38
CA MET A 216 3.84 5.47 -6.04
C MET A 216 4.93 6.56 -6.01
N GLU A 217 4.83 7.52 -5.08
CA GLU A 217 5.81 8.59 -4.92
C GLU A 217 6.72 8.32 -3.72
N VAL A 218 8.04 8.40 -3.94
CA VAL A 218 9.07 8.34 -2.91
C VAL A 218 9.72 9.71 -2.82
N LYS A 219 9.54 10.39 -1.68
CA LYS A 219 10.09 11.71 -1.41
C LYS A 219 11.22 11.63 -0.41
N ALA A 220 12.30 12.38 -0.63
CA ALA A 220 13.39 12.53 0.32
C ALA A 220 13.70 14.01 0.51
N ASN A 221 13.90 14.42 1.76
CA ASN A 221 14.36 15.76 2.12
C ASN A 221 15.58 15.65 3.01
N LEU A 222 16.54 16.54 2.80
CA LEU A 222 17.74 16.67 3.62
C LEU A 222 18.11 18.13 3.78
N GLU A 223 18.74 18.48 4.89
CA GLU A 223 19.24 19.82 5.14
C GLU A 223 20.77 19.81 5.06
N VAL A 224 21.33 20.73 4.28
CA VAL A 224 22.77 20.83 4.08
C VAL A 224 23.21 22.25 4.33
N GLU A 225 24.23 22.38 5.16
CA GLU A 225 24.97 23.61 5.37
C GLU A 225 26.21 23.60 4.47
N PHE A 226 26.44 24.71 3.78
CA PHE A 226 27.59 24.93 2.91
C PHE A 226 28.33 26.19 3.34
N HIS A 227 29.65 26.17 3.16
CA HIS A 227 30.50 27.36 3.23
C HIS A 227 30.86 27.78 1.80
N ALA A 228 30.59 29.05 1.47
CA ALA A 228 30.95 29.67 0.20
C ALA A 228 32.09 30.68 0.37
N GLU A 229 33.16 30.50 -0.40
CA GLU A 229 34.39 31.31 -0.38
C GLU A 229 34.66 32.07 -1.68
#